data_AF-A0A4E9FT84-F1
#
_entry.id   AF-A0A4E9FT84-F1
#
_cell.length_a   1.000
_cell.length_b   1.000
_cell.length_c   1.000
_cell.angle_alpha   90.00
_cell.angle_beta   90.00
_cell.angle_gamma   90.00
#
_symmetry.space_group_name_H-M   'P 1'
#
loop_
_entity.id
_entity.type
_entity.pdbx_description
1 polymer ?
#
loop_
_entity_poly.entity_id
_entity_poly.type
_entity_poly.pdbx_seq_one_letter_code
_entity_poly.pdbx_strand_id
1 'polypeptide(L)'
;MAKTGPKGSKKSSKRSSGASTSKQKKTKKVKDPNAPKRAKSAYMFWLLENRSRIAKPGMSVIDVSKAAGVEWGKVKDKSKYEKMASQDKQRYEAEKKKYKK
;
A
#
# COMPACT_ATOMS: atom_id res chain seq x y z
N MET A 1 -31.07 -16.38 37.66
CA MET A 1 -31.27 -16.24 36.20
C MET A 1 -30.03 -15.60 35.59
N ALA A 2 -29.27 -16.36 34.81
CA ALA A 2 -27.98 -15.98 34.25
C ALA A 2 -28.13 -15.29 32.88
N LYS A 3 -27.46 -14.15 32.69
CA LYS A 3 -27.22 -13.55 31.36
C LYS A 3 -25.76 -13.09 31.26
N THR A 4 -24.98 -13.85 30.46
CA THR A 4 -24.01 -13.40 29.44
C THR A 4 -23.09 -12.21 29.82
N GLY A 5 -21.77 -12.25 29.93
CA GLY A 5 -20.72 -13.07 29.31
C GLY A 5 -19.60 -12.13 28.82
N PRO A 6 -18.34 -12.21 29.29
CA PRO A 6 -17.30 -11.26 28.91
C PRO A 6 -16.58 -11.72 27.63
N LYS A 7 -16.65 -10.94 26.54
CA LYS A 7 -15.81 -11.15 25.35
C LYS A 7 -14.47 -10.44 25.51
N GLY A 8 -13.58 -11.04 26.31
CA GLY A 8 -12.14 -10.80 26.25
C GLY A 8 -11.52 -11.60 25.10
N SER A 9 -11.09 -10.91 24.05
CA SER A 9 -10.38 -11.49 22.90
C SER A 9 -8.94 -11.88 23.28
N LYS A 10 -8.80 -13.18 23.57
CA LYS A 10 -7.55 -13.93 23.71
C LYS A 10 -6.63 -13.79 22.48
N LYS A 11 -5.35 -13.47 22.76
CA LYS A 11 -4.15 -14.30 22.47
C LYS A 11 -3.91 -14.79 21.03
N SER A 12 -2.85 -14.28 20.39
CA SER A 12 -1.84 -15.06 19.62
C SER A 12 -0.78 -14.08 19.05
N SER A 13 0.32 -13.74 19.73
CA SER A 13 1.59 -14.50 19.83
C SER A 13 2.02 -15.27 18.57
N LYS A 14 2.59 -14.57 17.58
CA LYS A 14 3.49 -15.18 16.57
C LYS A 14 4.65 -14.22 16.21
N ARG A 15 5.57 -13.99 17.16
CA ARG A 15 6.98 -13.70 16.84
C ARG A 15 7.64 -15.06 16.62
N SER A 16 7.98 -15.39 15.37
CA SER A 16 8.87 -16.49 15.04
C SER A 16 9.75 -16.07 13.87
N SER A 17 11.02 -15.92 14.19
CA SER A 17 12.18 -16.15 13.34
C SER A 17 11.98 -17.33 12.37
N GLY A 18 12.52 -17.20 11.16
CA GLY A 18 12.58 -18.29 10.18
C GLY A 18 13.08 -17.82 8.81
N ALA A 19 14.39 -17.95 8.59
CA ALA A 19 15.04 -17.87 7.30
C ALA A 19 14.48 -18.93 6.33
N SER A 20 14.08 -18.53 5.11
CA SER A 20 14.18 -19.36 3.89
C SER A 20 13.77 -18.51 2.67
N THR A 21 14.72 -18.06 1.85
CA THR A 21 15.13 -18.69 0.58
C THR A 21 14.24 -18.30 -0.61
N SER A 22 14.89 -17.71 -1.63
CA SER A 22 14.44 -17.56 -3.02
C SER A 22 13.11 -16.84 -3.27
N LYS A 23 13.16 -15.51 -3.36
CA LYS A 23 12.12 -14.71 -4.03
C LYS A 23 12.22 -15.00 -5.53
N GLN A 24 11.56 -16.06 -5.99
CA GLN A 24 11.34 -16.31 -7.41
C GLN A 24 10.84 -15.01 -8.06
N LYS A 25 11.66 -14.41 -8.93
CA LYS A 25 11.24 -13.33 -9.83
C LYS A 25 10.12 -13.92 -10.68
N LYS A 26 8.87 -13.76 -10.25
CA LYS A 26 7.71 -14.01 -11.10
C LYS A 26 7.92 -13.09 -12.31
N THR A 27 8.27 -13.68 -13.45
CA THR A 27 8.44 -12.98 -14.72
C THR A 27 7.20 -12.11 -14.88
N LYS A 28 7.38 -10.79 -14.88
CA LYS A 28 6.27 -9.87 -15.08
C LYS A 28 5.78 -10.19 -16.48
N LYS A 29 4.64 -10.87 -16.62
CA LYS A 29 3.96 -11.04 -17.91
C LYS A 29 3.97 -9.67 -18.56
N VAL A 30 4.59 -9.56 -19.74
CA VAL A 30 4.75 -8.28 -20.47
C VAL A 30 3.37 -7.65 -20.47
N LYS A 31 3.25 -6.55 -19.72
CA LYS A 31 2.01 -5.80 -19.73
C LYS A 31 2.02 -5.13 -21.09
N ASP A 32 0.99 -5.38 -21.87
CA ASP A 32 0.80 -4.68 -23.13
C ASP A 32 0.99 -3.17 -22.89
N PRO A 33 1.71 -2.45 -23.75
CA PRO A 33 1.99 -1.03 -23.56
C PRO A 33 0.71 -0.19 -23.47
N ASN A 34 -0.40 -0.69 -24.02
CA ASN A 34 -1.72 -0.06 -23.99
C ASN A 34 -2.53 -0.40 -22.73
N ALA A 35 -2.07 -1.32 -21.88
CA ALA A 35 -2.76 -1.64 -20.64
C ALA A 35 -2.70 -0.44 -19.69
N PRO A 36 -3.85 0.00 -19.13
CA PRO A 36 -3.88 1.20 -18.31
C PRO A 36 -3.00 1.01 -17.08
N LYS A 37 -2.31 2.08 -16.72
CA LYS A 37 -1.42 2.09 -15.56
C LYS A 37 -2.26 1.92 -14.30
N ARG A 38 -1.86 0.99 -13.42
CA ARG A 38 -2.58 0.69 -12.17
C ARG A 38 -2.87 1.96 -11.38
N ALA A 39 -4.04 1.98 -10.74
CA ALA A 39 -4.41 3.05 -9.85
C ALA A 39 -3.37 3.25 -8.72
N LYS A 40 -3.10 4.50 -8.40
CA LYS A 40 -2.30 4.92 -7.24
C LYS A 40 -3.15 4.79 -5.99
N SER A 41 -2.65 4.08 -4.99
CA SER A 41 -3.28 4.01 -3.67
C SER A 41 -3.07 5.31 -2.88
N ALA A 42 -3.80 5.49 -1.78
CA ALA A 42 -3.65 6.65 -0.90
C ALA A 42 -2.20 6.83 -0.45
N TYR A 43 -1.54 5.74 -0.08
CA TYR A 43 -0.12 5.72 0.24
C TYR A 43 0.79 6.21 -0.90
N MET A 44 0.46 5.94 -2.17
CA MET A 44 1.26 6.41 -3.31
C MET A 44 1.11 7.93 -3.50
N PHE A 45 -0.09 8.48 -3.31
CA PHE A 45 -0.30 9.93 -3.34
C PHE A 45 0.43 10.63 -2.20
N TRP A 46 0.31 10.09 -0.98
CA TRP A 46 1.03 10.60 0.18
C TRP A 46 2.55 10.51 0.00
N LEU A 47 3.04 9.39 -0.55
CA LEU A 47 4.46 9.21 -0.84
C LEU A 47 4.92 10.19 -1.92
N LEU A 48 4.11 10.49 -2.95
CA LEU A 48 4.49 11.47 -3.97
C LEU A 48 4.66 12.87 -3.39
N GLU A 49 3.74 13.34 -2.55
CA GLU A 49 3.84 14.65 -1.89
C GLU A 49 4.99 14.67 -0.87
N ASN A 50 5.16 13.60 -0.10
CA ASN A 50 6.13 13.55 1.00
C ASN A 50 7.51 13.03 0.59
N ARG A 51 7.67 12.48 -0.63
CA ARG A 51 8.97 11.96 -1.11
C ARG A 51 10.00 13.07 -1.10
N SER A 52 9.67 14.29 -1.48
CA SER A 52 10.64 15.40 -1.43
C SER A 52 11.12 15.70 -0.01
N ARG A 53 10.26 15.46 1.00
CA ARG A 53 10.61 15.64 2.42
C ARG A 53 11.42 14.47 2.99
N ILE A 54 11.10 13.23 2.59
CA ILE A 54 11.76 12.03 3.12
C ILE A 54 13.02 11.68 2.31
N ALA A 55 12.98 11.81 0.98
CA ALA A 55 14.08 11.50 0.08
C ALA A 55 15.14 12.60 0.17
N LYS A 56 16.07 12.40 1.11
CA LYS A 56 17.30 13.18 1.18
C LYS A 56 18.30 12.68 0.12
N PRO A 57 19.09 13.57 -0.50
CA PRO A 57 20.17 13.16 -1.40
C PRO A 57 21.12 12.24 -0.62
N GLY A 58 21.33 11.02 -1.11
CA GLY A 58 22.18 10.00 -0.48
C GLY A 58 21.43 8.91 0.31
N MET A 59 20.14 9.08 0.64
CA MET A 59 19.38 7.98 1.25
C MET A 59 18.89 6.97 0.21
N SER A 60 19.05 5.68 0.51
CA SER A 60 18.54 4.62 -0.34
C SER A 60 17.02 4.67 -0.42
N VAL A 61 16.46 4.34 -1.60
CA VAL A 61 15.01 4.22 -1.81
C VAL A 61 14.37 3.27 -0.79
N ILE A 62 15.13 2.28 -0.31
CA ILE A 62 14.71 1.33 0.71
C ILE A 62 14.49 2.05 2.05
N ASP A 63 15.42 2.89 2.49
CA ASP A 63 15.34 3.61 3.77
C ASP A 63 14.26 4.69 3.74
N VAL A 64 14.13 5.39 2.61
CA VAL A 64 13.01 6.32 2.34
C VAL A 64 11.68 5.59 2.46
N SER A 65 11.57 4.39 1.88
CA SER A 65 10.35 3.59 1.94
C SER A 65 10.02 3.08 3.35
N LYS A 66 11.04 2.71 4.15
CA LYS A 66 10.86 2.34 5.56
C LYS A 66 10.37 3.52 6.39
N ALA A 67 11.04 4.67 6.29
CA ALA A 67 10.64 5.89 6.99
C ALA A 67 9.24 6.34 6.58
N ALA A 68 8.94 6.27 5.29
CA ALA A 68 7.63 6.56 4.72
C ALA A 68 6.52 5.68 5.31
N GLY A 69 6.76 4.37 5.44
CA GLY A 69 5.79 3.44 6.03
C GLY A 69 5.45 3.76 7.49
N VAL A 70 6.45 4.14 8.28
CA VAL A 70 6.25 4.54 9.68
C VAL A 70 5.42 5.82 9.78
N GLU A 71 5.77 6.84 8.99
CA GLU A 71 5.06 8.11 8.99
C GLU A 71 3.63 7.94 8.47
N TRP A 72 3.40 7.14 7.42
CA TRP A 72 2.05 6.80 6.93
C TRP A 72 1.18 6.11 7.99
N GLY A 73 1.78 5.31 8.88
CA GLY A 73 1.09 4.75 10.04
C GLY A 73 0.60 5.81 11.03
N LYS A 74 1.32 6.92 11.15
CA LYS A 74 1.03 8.03 12.07
C LYS A 74 0.08 9.08 11.49
N VAL A 75 -0.03 9.18 10.15
CA VAL A 75 -0.96 10.12 9.49
C VAL A 75 -2.39 9.76 9.91
N LYS A 76 -3.08 10.69 10.59
CA LYS A 76 -4.51 10.56 10.91
C LYS A 76 -5.39 10.96 9.72
N ASP A 77 -4.98 12.00 8.99
CA ASP A 77 -5.72 12.59 7.87
C ASP A 77 -5.47 11.87 6.55
N LYS A 78 -5.82 10.58 6.49
CA LYS A 78 -5.71 9.79 5.26
C LYS A 78 -6.83 10.10 4.27
N SER A 79 -7.91 10.73 4.72
CA SER A 79 -9.11 11.05 3.93
C SER A 79 -8.80 11.81 2.64
N LYS A 80 -7.91 12.82 2.67
CA LYS A 80 -7.47 13.55 1.45
C LYS A 80 -6.91 12.57 0.42
N TYR A 81 -6.00 11.69 0.85
CA TYR A 81 -5.32 10.73 0.00
C TYR A 81 -6.23 9.56 -0.43
N GLU A 82 -7.16 9.15 0.43
CA GLU A 82 -8.16 8.13 0.12
C GLU A 82 -9.15 8.62 -0.93
N LYS A 83 -9.57 9.90 -0.86
CA LYS A 83 -10.39 10.53 -1.90
C LYS A 83 -9.65 10.56 -3.25
N MET A 84 -8.40 11.01 -3.27
CA MET A 84 -7.56 11.00 -4.48
C MET A 84 -7.38 9.58 -5.01
N ALA A 85 -7.14 8.61 -4.13
CA ALA A 85 -7.01 7.20 -4.50
C ALA A 85 -8.29 6.60 -5.06
N SER A 86 -9.45 6.97 -4.49
CA SER A 86 -10.75 6.55 -5.00
C SER A 86 -11.01 7.10 -6.41
N GLN A 87 -10.74 8.39 -6.62
CA GLN A 87 -10.85 9.01 -7.94
C GLN A 87 -9.91 8.36 -8.97
N ASP A 88 -8.65 8.12 -8.60
CA ASP A 88 -7.67 7.47 -9.47
C ASP A 88 -8.03 6.00 -9.74
N LYS A 89 -8.60 5.30 -8.75
CA LYS A 89 -9.18 3.96 -8.92
C LYS A 89 -10.31 3.96 -9.94
N GLN A 90 -11.26 4.90 -9.85
CA GLN A 90 -12.34 5.03 -10.83
C GLN A 90 -11.80 5.32 -12.24
N ARG A 91 -10.80 6.21 -12.36
CA ARG A 91 -10.11 6.49 -13.62
C ARG A 91 -9.48 5.23 -14.21
N TYR A 92 -8.75 4.47 -13.39
CA TYR A 92 -8.16 3.20 -13.80
C TYR A 92 -9.22 2.16 -14.21
N GLU A 93 -10.32 2.05 -13.49
CA GLU A 93 -11.41 1.13 -13.83
C GLU A 93 -12.07 1.49 -15.16
N ALA A 94 -12.29 2.79 -15.42
CA ALA A 94 -12.81 3.28 -16.70
C ALA A 94 -11.85 2.98 -17.86
N GLU A 95 -10.55 3.28 -17.71
CA GLU A 95 -9.56 2.95 -18.73
C GLU A 95 -9.41 1.44 -18.92
N LYS A 96 -9.46 0.66 -17.82
CA LYS A 96 -9.35 -0.81 -17.88
C LYS A 96 -10.54 -1.43 -18.59
N LYS A 97 -11.75 -0.88 -18.42
CA LYS A 97 -12.93 -1.27 -19.18
C LYS A 97 -12.77 -0.94 -20.67
N LYS A 98 -12.29 0.27 -21.01
CA LYS A 98 -11.99 0.65 -22.40
C LYS A 98 -10.93 -0.24 -23.05
N TYR A 99 -9.91 -0.65 -22.29
CA TYR A 99 -8.85 -1.56 -22.77
C TYR A 99 -9.30 -3.02 -22.88
N LYS A 100 -10.38 -3.42 -22.19
CA LYS A 100 -10.91 -4.78 -22.23
C LYS A 100 -11.89 -4.99 -23.39
N LYS A 101 -12.32 -3.92 -24.04
CA LYS A 101 -13.20 -3.96 -25.22
C LYS A 101 -12.36 -3.85 -26.48
#